data_AF-A0A367KVP4-F1
#
_entry.id   AF-A0A367KVP4-F1
#
_cell.length_a   1.000
_cell.length_b   1.000
_cell.length_c   1.000
_cell.angle_alpha   90.00
_cell.angle_beta   90.00
_cell.angle_gamma   90.00
#
_symmetry.space_group_name_H-M   'P 1'
#
loop_
_entity.id
_entity.type
_entity.pdbx_description
1 polymer ?
#
loop_
_entity_poly.entity_id
_entity_poly.type
_entity_poly.pdbx_seq_one_letter_code
_entity_poly.pdbx_strand_id
1 'polypeptide(L)'
;FCLIEKSVLLDINWEELVDIRWTKMPAGQYLQYEFQMGDDFGGGNITNPQPGIYSRTKRMKQQQERAQDGSERGIEKAIHRFNAVCQWVSSEIVQTNSIELRAKLIEKFIRLAKNWKYLRDSMTQVAEEHGESPTEIQVEKLNRSTMTIKLPFGGCIPFLGIYLSDLVFNTELPSYMTSSYKATRNQVENTVLSQPLVNFRKHRITASIIKKVLIFQGLARRYSFVQNTNDVLYSTCLQVVSLNTNEIQERSHHIES
;
A
#
# COMPACT_ATOMS: atom_id res chain seq x y z
N PHE A 1 13.33 -7.42 -7.85
CA PHE A 1 12.16 -7.27 -6.95
C PHE A 1 12.21 -5.99 -6.11
N CYS A 2 13.08 -5.82 -5.12
CA CYS A 2 13.02 -4.68 -4.18
C CYS A 2 12.96 -3.28 -4.85
N LEU A 3 13.74 -3.04 -5.91
CA LEU A 3 13.69 -1.79 -6.70
C LEU A 3 12.29 -1.54 -7.31
N ILE A 4 11.64 -2.59 -7.81
CA ILE A 4 10.29 -2.52 -8.43
C ILE A 4 9.25 -2.27 -7.34
N GLU A 5 9.29 -3.02 -6.24
CA GLU A 5 8.34 -2.86 -5.14
C GLU A 5 8.46 -1.48 -4.48
N LYS A 6 9.67 -0.89 -4.47
CA LYS A 6 9.89 0.51 -4.07
C LYS A 6 9.11 1.45 -4.98
N SER A 7 9.27 1.32 -6.31
CA SER A 7 8.57 2.17 -7.28
C SER A 7 7.05 2.08 -7.09
N VAL A 8 6.53 0.85 -7.06
CA VAL A 8 5.11 0.56 -6.88
C VAL A 8 4.56 1.17 -5.57
N LEU A 9 5.29 1.07 -4.46
CA LEU A 9 4.88 1.68 -3.19
C LEU A 9 4.88 3.22 -3.26
N LEU A 10 5.84 3.82 -3.97
CA LEU A 10 5.96 5.28 -4.09
C LEU A 10 4.91 5.89 -5.04
N ASP A 11 4.35 5.10 -5.95
CA ASP A 11 3.28 5.50 -6.85
C ASP A 11 1.90 5.60 -6.15
N ILE A 12 1.77 5.09 -4.92
CA ILE A 12 0.52 5.14 -4.16
C ILE A 12 0.29 6.54 -3.59
N ASN A 13 -0.85 7.14 -3.96
CA ASN A 13 -1.31 8.39 -3.36
C ASN A 13 -2.17 8.12 -2.11
N TRP A 14 -2.03 8.97 -1.09
CA TRP A 14 -2.80 8.86 0.15
C TRP A 14 -4.32 9.01 -0.07
N GLU A 15 -4.73 9.72 -1.13
CA GLU A 15 -6.15 9.87 -1.47
C GLU A 15 -6.79 8.53 -1.83
N GLU A 16 -6.04 7.65 -2.50
CA GLU A 16 -6.50 6.30 -2.85
C GLU A 16 -6.84 5.51 -1.58
N LEU A 17 -5.99 5.59 -0.55
CA LEU A 17 -6.20 4.93 0.75
C LEU A 17 -7.49 5.39 1.46
N VAL A 18 -8.01 6.58 1.14
CA VAL A 18 -9.24 7.12 1.72
C VAL A 18 -10.47 6.71 0.92
N ASP A 19 -10.36 6.65 -0.42
CA ASP A 19 -11.51 6.36 -1.29
C ASP A 19 -11.85 4.86 -1.38
N ILE A 20 -10.90 3.98 -1.05
CA ILE A 20 -11.08 2.53 -0.92
C ILE A 20 -11.57 1.90 -2.24
N ARG A 21 -11.26 2.55 -3.37
CA ARG A 21 -11.73 2.17 -4.70
C ARG A 21 -11.26 0.78 -5.11
N TRP A 22 -10.05 0.36 -4.71
CA TRP A 22 -9.50 -0.96 -5.05
C TRP A 22 -10.41 -2.12 -4.61
N THR A 23 -11.30 -1.93 -3.64
CA THR A 23 -12.27 -2.96 -3.21
C THR A 23 -13.32 -3.29 -4.27
N LYS A 24 -13.46 -2.45 -5.30
CA LYS A 24 -14.37 -2.64 -6.42
C LYS A 24 -13.70 -3.25 -7.65
N MET A 25 -12.43 -3.62 -7.55
CA MET A 25 -11.73 -4.30 -8.64
C MET A 25 -12.46 -5.61 -8.97
N PRO A 26 -12.73 -5.89 -10.27
CA PRO A 26 -13.36 -7.14 -10.66
C PRO A 26 -12.46 -8.31 -10.28
N ALA A 27 -13.03 -9.30 -9.58
CA ALA A 27 -12.33 -10.55 -9.32
C ALA A 27 -12.09 -11.27 -10.66
N GLY A 28 -10.82 -11.43 -11.05
CA GLY A 28 -10.43 -12.27 -12.19
C GLY A 28 -9.96 -11.58 -13.46
N GLN A 29 -9.87 -10.24 -13.52
CA GLN A 29 -9.11 -9.58 -14.59
C GLN A 29 -7.62 -9.58 -14.24
N TYR A 30 -6.96 -10.70 -14.52
CA TYR A 30 -5.52 -10.72 -14.70
C TYR A 30 -5.22 -9.98 -16.00
N LEU A 31 -5.01 -8.66 -15.91
CA LEU A 31 -4.47 -7.92 -17.04
C LEU A 31 -3.04 -8.40 -17.27
N GLN A 32 -2.77 -8.81 -18.51
CA GLN A 32 -1.42 -9.01 -19.03
C GLN A 32 -0.68 -7.68 -18.83
N TYR A 33 0.21 -7.66 -17.84
CA TYR A 33 0.83 -6.44 -17.34
C TYR A 33 1.85 -5.91 -18.37
N GLU A 34 1.40 -5.01 -19.24
CA GLU A 34 2.29 -4.22 -20.09
C GLU A 34 2.68 -2.94 -19.33
N PHE A 35 3.91 -2.89 -18.83
CA PHE A 35 4.47 -1.69 -18.22
C PHE A 35 4.74 -0.65 -19.32
N GLN A 36 3.79 0.26 -19.56
CA GLN A 36 4.07 1.43 -20.40
C GLN A 36 4.97 2.40 -19.62
N MET A 37 6.19 2.57 -20.10
CA MET A 37 7.08 3.66 -19.70
C MET A 37 6.42 4.98 -20.14
N GLY A 38 5.84 5.71 -19.19
CA GLY A 38 5.35 7.05 -19.43
C GLY A 38 6.52 8.02 -19.53
N ASP A 39 6.91 8.40 -20.75
CA ASP A 39 7.65 9.63 -21.00
C ASP A 39 6.69 10.81 -20.77
N ASP A 40 6.55 11.26 -19.52
CA ASP A 40 5.78 12.46 -19.18
C ASP A 40 6.71 13.58 -18.71
N PHE A 41 7.51 14.10 -19.65
CA PHE A 41 8.08 15.44 -19.55
C PHE A 41 7.07 16.46 -20.12
N GLY A 42 5.91 16.56 -19.47
CA GLY A 42 4.92 17.59 -19.72
C GLY A 42 5.15 18.81 -18.82
N GLY A 43 5.74 19.88 -19.37
CA GLY A 43 5.89 21.16 -18.69
C GLY A 43 4.54 21.79 -18.34
N GLY A 44 4.11 21.61 -17.09
CA GLY A 44 2.94 22.26 -16.52
C GLY A 44 3.28 23.63 -15.92
N ASN A 45 2.71 24.69 -16.48
CA ASN A 45 2.79 26.05 -15.94
C ASN A 45 2.30 26.11 -14.48
N ILE A 46 3.17 26.61 -13.59
CA ILE A 46 2.87 26.85 -12.18
C ILE A 46 1.94 28.07 -12.08
N THR A 47 0.64 27.84 -11.97
CA THR A 47 -0.30 28.86 -11.47
C THR A 47 -0.58 28.58 -9.99
N ASN A 48 -0.02 29.40 -9.11
CA ASN A 48 -0.28 29.38 -7.66
C ASN A 48 -1.78 29.53 -7.36
N PRO A 49 -2.45 28.56 -6.71
CA PRO A 49 -3.78 28.78 -6.17
C PRO A 49 -3.68 29.33 -4.74
N GLN A 50 -4.27 30.50 -4.53
CA GLN A 50 -4.47 31.11 -3.21
C GLN A 50 -5.31 30.19 -2.29
N PRO A 51 -5.04 30.15 -0.97
CA PRO A 51 -5.71 29.25 -0.03
C PRO A 51 -7.12 29.75 0.31
N GLY A 52 -8.11 29.31 -0.47
CA GLY A 52 -9.53 29.56 -0.24
C GLY A 52 -10.27 28.28 0.16
N ILE A 53 -11.03 28.37 1.24
CA ILE A 53 -11.83 27.32 1.89
C ILE A 53 -12.53 26.40 0.88
N TYR A 54 -12.08 25.15 0.78
CA TYR A 54 -12.62 24.13 -0.13
C TYR A 54 -14.10 23.82 0.20
N SER A 55 -15.02 24.13 -0.74
CA SER A 55 -16.44 23.83 -0.55
C SER A 55 -16.70 22.32 -0.61
N ARG A 56 -17.54 21.81 0.33
CA ARG A 56 -17.92 20.39 0.43
C ARG A 56 -18.42 19.82 -0.89
N THR A 57 -19.14 20.61 -1.68
CA THR A 57 -19.68 20.26 -3.00
C THR A 57 -18.58 20.02 -4.03
N LYS A 58 -17.53 20.85 -4.03
CA LYS A 58 -16.38 20.68 -4.94
C LYS A 58 -15.62 19.39 -4.62
N ARG A 59 -15.46 19.06 -3.33
CA ARG A 59 -14.85 17.79 -2.89
C ARG A 59 -15.67 16.58 -3.32
N MET A 60 -17.00 16.63 -3.16
CA MET A 60 -17.90 15.54 -3.60
C MET A 60 -17.81 15.34 -5.11
N LYS A 61 -17.89 16.43 -5.90
CA LYS A 61 -17.79 16.36 -7.36
C LYS A 61 -16.44 15.80 -7.83
N GLN A 62 -15.33 16.30 -7.27
CA GLN A 62 -13.99 15.82 -7.58
C GLN A 62 -13.78 14.35 -7.18
N GLN A 63 -14.41 13.89 -6.10
CA GLN A 63 -14.37 12.47 -5.70
C GLN A 63 -15.18 11.59 -6.66
N GLN A 64 -16.28 12.12 -7.19
CA GLN A 64 -17.16 11.43 -8.13
C GLN A 64 -16.55 11.33 -9.54
N GLU A 65 -15.94 12.41 -10.03
CA GLU A 65 -15.17 12.43 -11.29
C GLU A 65 -13.98 11.45 -11.22
N ARG A 66 -13.28 11.42 -10.08
CA ARG A 66 -12.17 10.46 -9.83
C ARG A 66 -12.63 9.01 -9.70
N ALA A 67 -13.85 8.75 -9.23
CA ALA A 67 -14.41 7.41 -9.21
C ALA A 67 -14.77 6.91 -10.63
N GLN A 68 -14.93 7.83 -11.59
CA GLN A 68 -15.22 7.52 -13.00
C GLN A 68 -13.96 7.41 -13.87
N ASP A 69 -12.82 7.92 -13.40
CA ASP A 69 -11.53 7.80 -14.09
C ASP A 69 -11.09 6.33 -14.14
N GLY A 70 -11.08 5.74 -15.34
CA GLY A 70 -10.72 4.33 -15.56
C GLY A 70 -9.23 4.02 -15.44
N SER A 71 -8.37 5.01 -15.21
CA SER A 71 -6.93 4.78 -15.06
C SER A 71 -6.61 3.90 -13.86
N GLU A 72 -5.71 2.94 -14.07
CA GLU A 72 -5.11 2.12 -13.00
C GLU A 72 -4.26 3.02 -12.08
N ARG A 73 -4.45 2.92 -10.75
CA ARG A 73 -3.75 3.75 -9.77
C ARG A 73 -2.74 2.94 -8.97
N GLY A 74 -2.04 3.60 -8.05
CA GLY A 74 -0.92 3.00 -7.32
C GLY A 74 -1.33 1.76 -6.53
N ILE A 75 -2.49 1.78 -5.86
CA ILE A 75 -2.95 0.62 -5.08
C ILE A 75 -3.31 -0.55 -6.00
N GLU A 76 -4.02 -0.31 -7.10
CA GLU A 76 -4.35 -1.37 -8.06
C GLU A 76 -3.07 -1.98 -8.66
N LYS A 77 -2.10 -1.14 -9.07
CA LYS A 77 -0.78 -1.59 -9.53
C LYS A 77 -0.08 -2.48 -8.50
N ALA A 78 -0.11 -2.11 -7.23
CA ALA A 78 0.49 -2.89 -6.15
C ALA A 78 -0.18 -4.26 -5.95
N ILE A 79 -1.51 -4.31 -6.05
CA ILE A 79 -2.28 -5.56 -5.97
C ILE A 79 -2.00 -6.44 -7.18
N HIS A 80 -2.02 -5.89 -8.40
CA HIS A 80 -1.70 -6.62 -9.63
C HIS A 80 -0.28 -7.19 -9.58
N ARG A 81 0.68 -6.37 -9.13
CA ARG A 81 2.07 -6.80 -8.94
C ARG A 81 2.18 -7.97 -7.97
N PHE A 82 1.54 -7.89 -6.80
CA PHE A 82 1.51 -8.97 -5.82
C PHE A 82 0.92 -10.26 -6.42
N ASN A 83 -0.22 -10.15 -7.11
CA ASN A 83 -0.88 -11.30 -7.73
C ASN A 83 -0.04 -11.93 -8.84
N ALA A 84 0.64 -11.12 -9.67
CA ALA A 84 1.54 -11.61 -10.71
C ALA A 84 2.71 -12.39 -10.12
N VAL A 85 3.31 -11.90 -9.03
CA VAL A 85 4.39 -12.63 -8.33
C VAL A 85 3.88 -13.95 -7.74
N CYS A 86 2.68 -13.97 -7.14
CA CYS A 86 2.09 -15.21 -6.65
C CYS A 86 1.84 -16.23 -7.77
N GLN A 87 1.28 -15.79 -8.90
CA GLN A 87 1.01 -16.64 -10.06
C GLN A 87 2.30 -17.18 -10.68
N TRP A 88 3.34 -16.37 -10.76
CA TRP A 88 4.67 -16.81 -11.18
C TRP A 88 5.26 -17.86 -10.24
N VAL A 89 5.20 -17.64 -8.93
CA VAL A 89 5.65 -18.65 -7.95
C VAL A 89 4.92 -19.98 -8.16
N SER A 90 3.60 -19.95 -8.35
CA SER A 90 2.82 -21.15 -8.67
C SER A 90 3.26 -21.79 -9.98
N SER A 91 3.57 -20.99 -11.00
CA SER A 91 4.06 -21.46 -12.31
C SER A 91 5.40 -22.20 -12.19
N GLU A 92 6.37 -21.61 -11.48
CA GLU A 92 7.68 -22.22 -11.23
C GLU A 92 7.54 -23.57 -10.49
N ILE A 93 6.63 -23.65 -9.52
CA ILE A 93 6.35 -24.88 -8.77
C ILE A 93 5.83 -25.98 -9.71
N VAL A 94 4.80 -25.70 -10.50
CA VAL A 94 4.17 -26.73 -11.36
C VAL A 94 5.00 -27.06 -12.60
N GLN A 95 5.91 -26.20 -13.03
CA GLN A 95 6.86 -26.47 -14.10
C GLN A 95 8.07 -27.30 -13.64
N THR A 96 8.27 -27.46 -12.32
CA THR A 96 9.36 -28.26 -11.76
C THR A 96 8.98 -29.74 -11.68
N ASN A 97 9.46 -30.54 -12.64
CA ASN A 97 9.10 -31.96 -12.77
C ASN A 97 9.66 -32.86 -11.63
N SER A 98 10.92 -32.66 -11.22
CA SER A 98 11.53 -33.45 -10.14
C SER A 98 10.91 -33.08 -8.80
N ILE A 99 10.41 -34.07 -8.06
CA ILE A 99 9.81 -33.88 -6.74
C ILE A 99 10.83 -33.32 -5.73
N GLU A 100 12.10 -33.74 -5.82
CA GLU A 100 13.16 -33.26 -4.95
C GLU A 100 13.48 -31.79 -5.19
N LEU A 101 13.55 -31.37 -6.46
CA LEU A 101 13.76 -29.97 -6.81
C LEU A 101 12.54 -29.12 -6.45
N ARG A 102 11.33 -29.63 -6.68
CA ARG A 102 10.07 -28.96 -6.34
C ARG A 102 9.95 -28.74 -4.83
N ALA A 103 10.29 -29.75 -4.02
CA ALA A 103 10.32 -29.62 -2.57
C ALA A 103 11.32 -28.54 -2.10
N LYS A 104 12.54 -28.50 -2.67
CA LYS A 104 13.54 -27.47 -2.37
C LYS A 104 13.07 -26.07 -2.79
N LEU A 105 12.41 -25.96 -3.94
CA LEU A 105 11.84 -24.70 -4.44
C LEU A 105 10.75 -24.18 -3.50
N ILE A 106 9.80 -25.05 -3.11
CA ILE A 106 8.75 -24.72 -2.15
C ILE A 106 9.36 -24.30 -0.80
N GLU A 107 10.35 -25.05 -0.30
CA GLU A 107 11.07 -24.68 0.94
C GLU A 107 11.69 -23.29 0.81
N LYS A 108 12.33 -22.98 -0.33
CA LYS A 108 12.94 -21.67 -0.58
C LYS A 108 11.92 -20.54 -0.52
N PHE A 109 10.74 -20.72 -1.13
CA PHE A 109 9.66 -19.72 -1.09
C PHE A 109 9.05 -19.58 0.31
N ILE A 110 8.79 -20.68 1.02
CA ILE A 110 8.25 -20.65 2.39
C ILE A 110 9.24 -20.00 3.36
N ARG A 111 10.55 -20.22 3.17
CA ARG A 111 11.58 -19.57 4.01
C ARG A 111 11.54 -18.05 3.94
N LEU A 112 11.14 -17.47 2.80
CA LEU A 112 10.92 -16.03 2.67
C LEU A 112 9.70 -15.56 3.48
N ALA A 113 8.75 -16.45 3.75
CA ALA A 113 7.58 -16.21 4.60
C ALA A 113 7.78 -16.61 6.07
N LYS A 114 8.98 -17.08 6.44
CA LYS A 114 9.28 -17.44 7.84
C LYS A 114 9.09 -16.19 8.72
N ASN A 115 8.41 -16.37 9.85
CA ASN A 115 8.05 -15.31 10.81
C ASN A 115 6.89 -14.39 10.42
N TRP A 116 6.07 -14.74 9.41
CA TRP A 116 4.85 -13.97 9.09
C TRP A 116 3.89 -13.76 10.27
N LYS A 117 3.88 -14.66 11.26
CA LYS A 117 3.12 -14.50 12.51
C LYS A 117 3.39 -13.15 13.20
N TYR A 118 4.62 -12.65 13.11
CA TYR A 118 5.05 -11.40 13.76
C TYR A 118 5.10 -10.22 12.79
N LEU A 119 4.71 -10.42 11.52
CA LEU A 119 4.83 -9.40 10.48
C LEU A 119 4.15 -8.09 10.88
N ARG A 120 2.93 -8.16 11.42
CA ARG A 120 2.17 -6.98 11.86
C ARG A 120 2.88 -6.22 12.98
N ASP A 121 3.37 -6.95 13.98
CA ASP A 121 4.05 -6.37 15.14
C ASP A 121 5.39 -5.76 14.72
N SER A 122 6.16 -6.47 13.89
CA SER A 122 7.41 -5.96 13.32
C SER A 122 7.20 -4.71 12.47
N MET A 123 6.18 -4.67 11.60
CA MET A 123 5.90 -3.49 10.79
C MET A 123 5.43 -2.31 11.63
N THR A 124 4.67 -2.57 12.71
CA THR A 124 4.26 -1.52 13.64
C THR A 124 5.46 -0.96 14.39
N GLN A 125 6.32 -1.83 14.92
CA GLN A 125 7.55 -1.45 15.61
C GLN A 125 8.46 -0.61 14.70
N VAL A 126 8.68 -1.04 13.45
CA VAL A 126 9.49 -0.28 12.49
C VAL A 126 8.90 1.10 12.24
N ALA A 127 7.59 1.22 12.06
CA ALA A 127 6.95 2.51 11.84
C ALA A 127 7.07 3.44 13.05
N GLU A 128 6.97 2.91 14.27
CA GLU A 128 7.03 3.67 15.52
C GLU A 128 8.46 4.10 15.88
N GLU A 129 9.42 3.18 15.80
CA GLU A 129 10.81 3.45 16.17
C GLU A 129 11.56 4.23 15.10
N HIS A 130 11.27 3.97 13.82
CA HIS A 130 12.09 4.45 12.71
C HIS A 130 11.37 5.45 11.80
N GLY A 131 10.08 5.71 12.00
CA GLY A 131 9.33 6.65 11.17
C GLY A 131 9.85 8.09 11.21
N GLU A 132 10.48 8.48 12.31
CA GLU A 132 11.11 9.80 12.49
C GLU A 132 12.65 9.71 12.53
N SER A 133 13.21 8.53 12.22
CA SER A 133 14.67 8.35 12.21
C SER A 133 15.32 9.29 11.19
N PRO A 134 16.52 9.82 11.47
CA PRO A 134 17.19 10.73 10.55
C PRO A 134 17.59 10.02 9.25
N THR A 135 17.64 10.78 8.16
CA THR A 135 18.01 10.26 6.83
C THR A 135 19.53 10.08 6.69
N GLU A 136 20.30 10.83 7.49
CA GLU A 136 21.75 10.78 7.52
C GLU A 136 22.23 10.63 8.97
N ILE A 137 23.52 10.30 9.15
CA ILE A 137 24.13 10.19 10.47
C ILE A 137 24.07 11.54 11.17
N GLN A 138 23.38 11.61 12.31
CA GLN A 138 23.33 12.81 13.13
C GLN A 138 24.20 12.66 14.37
N VAL A 139 25.07 13.63 14.59
CA VAL A 139 25.91 13.72 15.78
C VAL A 139 25.33 14.81 16.66
N GLU A 140 24.72 14.41 17.77
CA GLU A 140 24.09 15.33 18.72
C GLU A 140 24.97 15.46 19.98
N LYS A 141 25.32 16.70 20.34
CA LYS A 141 26.05 16.98 21.59
C LYS A 141 25.03 17.22 22.69
N LEU A 142 24.85 16.22 23.55
CA LEU A 142 23.91 16.31 24.67
C LEU A 142 24.48 17.14 25.84
N ASN A 143 25.82 17.19 25.98
CA ASN A 143 26.57 18.07 26.90
C ASN A 143 28.05 18.18 26.49
N ARG A 144 28.86 19.04 27.17
CA ARG A 144 30.31 19.24 26.86
C ARG A 144 31.16 17.95 26.83
N SER A 145 30.67 16.85 27.38
CA SER A 145 31.40 15.59 27.56
C SER A 145 30.71 14.34 26.98
N THR A 146 29.51 14.45 26.39
CA THR A 146 28.81 13.29 25.81
C THR A 146 28.29 13.59 24.39
N MET A 147 28.72 12.76 23.44
CA MET A 147 28.23 12.75 22.04
C MET A 147 27.33 11.53 21.85
N THR A 148 26.14 11.74 21.28
CA THR A 148 25.27 10.67 20.82
C THR A 148 25.28 10.62 19.29
N ILE A 149 25.51 9.44 18.74
CA ILE A 149 25.49 9.20 17.29
C ILE A 149 24.17 8.48 16.97
N LYS A 150 23.29 9.14 16.23
CA LYS A 150 22.06 8.54 15.70
C LYS A 150 22.34 8.04 14.29
N LEU A 151 22.31 6.73 14.10
CA LEU A 151 22.47 6.09 12.80
C LEU A 151 21.13 6.08 12.05
N PRO A 152 21.14 6.27 10.72
CA PRO A 152 19.93 6.16 9.92
C PRO A 152 19.49 4.70 9.84
N PHE A 153 18.19 4.46 10.05
CA PHE A 153 17.60 3.16 9.72
C PHE A 153 17.60 2.97 8.20
N GLY A 154 17.87 1.74 7.75
CA GLY A 154 17.87 1.39 6.33
C GLY A 154 16.51 1.52 5.66
N GLY A 155 16.44 1.16 4.38
CA GLY A 155 15.17 1.11 3.66
C GLY A 155 14.27 -0.02 4.15
N CYS A 156 12.95 0.18 4.08
CA CYS A 156 11.96 -0.86 4.37
C CYS A 156 10.77 -0.78 3.43
N ILE A 157 10.36 -1.92 2.88
CA ILE A 157 9.12 -2.08 2.12
C ILE A 157 8.15 -2.91 2.98
N PRO A 158 6.96 -2.40 3.31
CA PRO A 158 6.01 -3.14 4.12
C PRO A 158 5.25 -4.16 3.28
N PHE A 159 4.69 -5.17 3.93
CA PHE A 159 3.58 -5.90 3.33
C PHE A 159 2.31 -5.02 3.37
N LEU A 160 2.03 -4.32 2.27
CA LEU A 160 0.96 -3.33 2.17
C LEU A 160 -0.44 -3.89 2.52
N GLY A 161 -0.66 -5.19 2.27
CA GLY A 161 -1.94 -5.87 2.50
C GLY A 161 -2.48 -5.73 3.93
N ILE A 162 -1.62 -5.62 4.95
CA ILE A 162 -2.09 -5.39 6.33
C ILE A 162 -2.83 -4.05 6.49
N TYR A 163 -2.32 -3.00 5.85
CA TYR A 163 -2.89 -1.66 5.95
C TYR A 163 -4.14 -1.50 5.10
N LEU A 164 -4.16 -2.10 3.91
CA LEU A 164 -5.36 -2.13 3.08
C LEU A 164 -6.47 -2.91 3.78
N SER A 165 -6.15 -4.05 4.40
CA SER A 165 -7.09 -4.83 5.19
C SER A 165 -7.65 -4.01 6.36
N ASP A 166 -6.79 -3.34 7.13
CA ASP A 166 -7.22 -2.50 8.26
C ASP A 166 -8.12 -1.33 7.79
N LEU A 167 -7.87 -0.75 6.61
CA LEU A 167 -8.72 0.29 6.02
C LEU A 167 -10.10 -0.26 5.65
N VAL A 168 -10.16 -1.44 5.02
CA VAL A 168 -11.42 -2.13 4.72
C VAL A 168 -12.19 -2.45 6.00
N PHE A 169 -11.54 -3.00 7.03
CA PHE A 169 -12.22 -3.25 8.30
C PHE A 169 -12.77 -1.96 8.94
N ASN A 170 -12.07 -0.83 8.77
CA ASN A 170 -12.51 0.46 9.29
C ASN A 170 -13.68 1.07 8.48
N THR A 171 -13.97 0.62 7.25
CA THR A 171 -15.15 1.11 6.49
C THR A 171 -16.45 0.71 7.13
N GLU A 172 -16.48 -0.45 7.77
CA GLU A 172 -17.63 -1.01 8.46
C GLU A 172 -18.09 -0.16 9.65
N LEU A 173 -17.24 0.74 10.16
CA LEU A 173 -17.65 1.70 11.17
C LEU A 173 -18.57 2.79 10.57
N PRO A 174 -19.63 3.23 11.28
CA PRO A 174 -20.50 4.27 10.77
C PRO A 174 -19.77 5.62 10.72
N SER A 175 -19.93 6.38 9.62
CA SER A 175 -19.33 7.71 9.48
C SER A 175 -19.99 8.77 10.37
N TYR A 176 -21.23 8.50 10.79
CA TYR A 176 -22.01 9.35 11.67
C TYR A 176 -22.65 8.53 12.79
N MET A 177 -22.75 9.12 13.98
CA MET A 177 -23.41 8.55 15.13
C MET A 177 -24.69 9.33 15.43
N THR A 178 -25.73 8.65 15.91
CA THR A 178 -26.93 9.31 16.42
C THR A 178 -26.57 10.16 17.63
N SER A 179 -27.15 11.35 17.72
CA SER A 179 -26.98 12.18 18.92
C SER A 179 -27.56 11.46 20.14
N SER A 180 -26.84 11.48 21.26
CA SER A 180 -27.32 10.99 22.55
C SER A 180 -28.30 11.96 23.23
N TYR A 181 -28.59 13.11 22.62
CA TYR A 181 -29.51 14.09 23.17
C TYR A 181 -30.94 13.51 23.22
N LYS A 182 -31.48 13.37 24.43
CA LYS A 182 -32.89 13.04 24.66
C LYS A 182 -33.60 14.33 25.06
N ALA A 183 -34.48 14.83 24.21
CA ALA A 183 -35.30 15.99 24.53
C ALA A 183 -36.20 15.67 25.74
N THR A 184 -36.01 16.37 26.85
CA THR A 184 -36.96 16.31 27.97
C THR A 184 -38.24 17.05 27.57
N ARG A 185 -39.41 16.50 27.90
CA ARG A 185 -40.78 16.83 27.41
C ARG A 185 -41.18 18.33 27.40
N ASN A 186 -40.38 19.24 27.96
CA ASN A 186 -40.65 20.68 28.08
C ASN A 186 -39.54 21.59 27.50
N GLN A 187 -38.55 21.07 26.76
CA GLN A 187 -37.56 21.91 26.05
C GLN A 187 -37.93 22.06 24.58
N VAL A 188 -37.82 23.29 24.05
CA VAL A 188 -37.89 23.59 22.62
C VAL A 188 -36.95 22.63 21.90
N GLU A 189 -37.44 21.89 20.89
CA GLU A 189 -36.64 20.96 20.10
C GLU A 189 -35.41 21.69 19.56
N ASN A 190 -34.27 21.47 20.19
CA ASN A 190 -33.03 22.09 19.79
C ASN A 190 -32.47 21.24 18.64
N THR A 191 -32.92 21.53 17.42
CA THR A 191 -32.61 20.76 16.18
C THR A 191 -31.12 20.60 15.92
N VAL A 192 -30.29 21.51 16.47
CA VAL A 192 -28.84 21.45 16.42
C VAL A 192 -28.27 20.31 17.27
N LEU A 193 -28.89 20.00 18.41
CA LEU A 193 -28.41 18.95 19.32
C LEU A 193 -28.88 17.55 18.90
N SER A 194 -29.91 17.43 18.05
CA SER A 194 -30.37 16.15 17.51
C SER A 194 -29.66 15.72 16.22
N GLN A 195 -28.80 16.58 15.65
CA GLN A 195 -28.10 16.29 14.41
C GLN A 195 -27.10 15.12 14.54
N PRO A 196 -26.86 14.35 13.48
CA PRO A 196 -25.89 13.26 13.47
C PRO A 196 -24.46 13.77 13.73
N LEU A 197 -23.75 13.13 14.66
CA LEU A 197 -22.39 13.49 15.05
C LEU A 197 -21.36 12.77 14.18
N VAL A 198 -20.29 13.45 13.79
CA VAL A 198 -19.20 12.82 13.01
C VAL A 198 -18.45 11.81 13.89
N ASN A 199 -18.25 10.60 13.37
CA ASN A 199 -17.44 9.58 14.05
C ASN A 199 -15.94 9.87 13.88
N PHE A 200 -15.39 10.75 14.73
CA PHE A 200 -13.97 11.08 14.70
C PHE A 200 -13.05 9.87 14.96
N ARG A 201 -13.53 8.83 15.63
CA ARG A 201 -12.74 7.60 15.85
C ARG A 201 -12.45 6.91 14.52
N LYS A 202 -13.45 6.75 13.65
CA LYS A 202 -13.26 6.19 12.29
C LYS A 202 -12.19 6.95 11.52
N HIS A 203 -12.28 8.28 11.52
CA HIS A 203 -11.32 9.13 10.81
C HIS A 203 -9.91 9.11 11.41
N ARG A 204 -9.79 9.05 12.74
CA ARG A 204 -8.49 8.92 13.42
C ARG A 204 -7.81 7.60 13.09
N ILE A 205 -8.57 6.50 13.01
CA ILE A 205 -8.04 5.19 12.61
C ILE A 205 -7.53 5.26 11.16
N THR A 206 -8.35 5.76 10.22
CA THR A 206 -7.93 5.96 8.82
C THR A 206 -6.64 6.77 8.72
N ALA A 207 -6.58 7.93 9.39
CA ALA A 207 -5.40 8.79 9.37
C ALA A 207 -4.15 8.11 9.95
N SER A 208 -4.31 7.31 11.02
CA SER A 208 -3.22 6.54 11.62
C SER A 208 -2.66 5.50 10.64
N ILE A 209 -3.54 4.77 9.93
CA ILE A 209 -3.13 3.79 8.92
C ILE A 209 -2.40 4.46 7.76
N ILE A 210 -2.95 5.56 7.22
CA ILE A 210 -2.32 6.34 6.14
C ILE A 210 -0.95 6.85 6.58
N LYS A 211 -0.83 7.39 7.81
CA LYS A 211 0.45 7.84 8.36
C LYS A 211 1.50 6.72 8.34
N LYS A 212 1.13 5.49 8.70
CA LYS A 212 2.04 4.33 8.63
C LYS A 212 2.49 4.05 7.19
N VAL A 213 1.58 4.08 6.21
CA VAL A 213 1.96 3.89 4.79
C VAL A 213 2.92 4.99 4.32
N LEU A 214 2.68 6.25 4.68
CA LEU A 214 3.57 7.37 4.34
C LEU A 214 4.95 7.24 4.99
N ILE A 215 5.02 6.77 6.25
CA ILE A 215 6.30 6.43 6.91
C ILE A 215 7.08 5.42 6.08
N PHE A 216 6.43 4.34 5.64
CA PHE A 216 7.08 3.32 4.82
C PHE A 216 7.48 3.82 3.44
N GLN A 217 6.73 4.73 2.82
CA GLN A 217 7.20 5.43 1.61
C GLN A 217 8.48 6.24 1.90
N GLY A 218 8.56 6.91 3.05
CA GLY A 218 9.78 7.58 3.51
C GLY A 218 10.96 6.62 3.65
N LEU A 219 10.74 5.48 4.29
CA LEU A 219 11.77 4.44 4.45
C LEU A 219 12.18 3.83 3.10
N ALA A 220 11.24 3.54 2.20
CA ALA A 220 11.54 2.96 0.90
C ALA A 220 12.40 3.89 0.02
N ARG A 221 12.30 5.21 0.18
CA ARG A 221 13.19 6.16 -0.53
C ARG A 221 14.67 5.97 -0.17
N ARG A 222 14.98 5.44 1.02
CA ARG A 222 16.35 5.23 1.51
C ARG A 222 17.10 4.07 0.84
N TYR A 223 16.42 3.23 0.08
CA TYR A 223 17.12 2.25 -0.73
C TYR A 223 17.93 2.94 -1.84
N SER A 224 19.25 2.78 -1.78
CA SER A 224 20.24 3.31 -2.71
C SER A 224 20.46 2.40 -3.93
N PHE A 225 19.39 1.80 -4.46
CA PHE A 225 19.48 0.99 -5.66
C PHE A 225 19.75 1.87 -6.89
N VAL A 226 20.73 1.50 -7.70
CA VAL A 226 20.99 2.12 -9.00
C VAL A 226 20.12 1.42 -10.04
N GLN A 227 19.21 2.16 -10.69
CA GLN A 227 18.43 1.62 -11.80
C GLN A 227 19.31 1.57 -13.04
N ASN A 228 19.56 0.37 -13.55
CA ASN A 228 20.21 0.20 -14.85
C ASN A 228 19.14 -0.29 -15.84
N THR A 229 18.74 0.56 -16.76
CA THR A 229 17.68 0.27 -17.75
C THR A 229 18.05 -0.85 -18.72
N ASN A 230 19.35 -1.16 -18.86
CA ASN A 230 19.84 -2.27 -19.68
C ASN A 230 19.98 -3.59 -18.90
N ASP A 231 19.46 -3.66 -17.67
CA ASP A 231 19.57 -4.86 -16.84
C ASP A 231 18.47 -5.87 -17.19
N VAL A 232 18.87 -6.97 -17.83
CA VAL A 232 17.99 -8.12 -18.14
C VAL A 232 17.33 -8.68 -16.87
N LEU A 233 17.98 -8.60 -15.71
CA LEU A 233 17.38 -9.02 -14.44
C LEU A 233 16.24 -8.10 -14.03
N TYR A 234 16.34 -6.79 -14.29
CA TYR A 234 15.27 -5.85 -14.01
C TYR A 234 14.04 -6.15 -14.87
N SER A 235 14.21 -6.30 -16.19
CA SER A 235 13.11 -6.62 -17.10
C SER A 235 12.45 -7.96 -16.75
N THR A 236 13.25 -8.99 -16.46
CA THR A 236 12.77 -10.31 -16.04
C THR A 236 11.98 -10.22 -14.73
N CYS A 237 12.51 -9.51 -13.73
CA CYS A 237 11.82 -9.29 -12.46
C CYS A 237 10.57 -8.41 -12.61
N LEU A 238 10.49 -7.55 -13.62
CA LEU A 238 9.34 -6.68 -13.85
C LEU A 238 8.20 -7.42 -14.53
N GLN A 239 8.51 -8.21 -15.56
CA GLN A 239 7.52 -8.94 -16.35
C GLN A 239 6.95 -10.15 -15.61
N VAL A 240 7.80 -10.86 -14.86
CA VAL A 240 7.40 -12.03 -14.05
C VAL A 240 6.50 -13.00 -14.84
N VAL A 241 6.99 -13.41 -16.02
CA VAL A 241 6.23 -14.23 -16.97
C VAL A 241 5.72 -15.49 -16.28
N SER A 242 4.41 -15.72 -16.31
CA SER A 242 3.75 -16.81 -15.60
C SER A 242 2.75 -17.54 -16.50
N LEU A 243 2.44 -18.77 -16.13
CA LEU A 243 1.39 -19.57 -16.76
C LEU A 243 0.01 -19.06 -16.37
N ASN A 244 -0.97 -19.28 -17.25
CA ASN A 244 -2.35 -18.93 -16.99
C ASN A 244 -2.94 -19.83 -15.89
N THR A 245 -3.98 -19.38 -15.19
CA THR A 245 -4.60 -20.15 -14.09
C THR A 245 -5.01 -21.57 -14.50
N ASN A 246 -5.57 -21.73 -15.71
CA ASN A 246 -5.98 -23.04 -16.22
C ASN A 246 -4.77 -23.95 -16.48
N GLU A 247 -3.68 -23.41 -17.03
CA GLU A 247 -2.45 -24.17 -17.29
C GLU A 247 -1.78 -24.61 -15.98
N ILE A 248 -1.81 -23.75 -14.95
CA ILE A 248 -1.31 -24.10 -13.61
C ILE A 248 -2.10 -25.28 -13.05
N GLN A 249 -3.43 -25.25 -13.15
CA GLN A 249 -4.30 -26.33 -12.66
C GLN A 249 -4.06 -27.64 -13.42
N GLU A 250 -4.06 -27.60 -14.75
CA GLU A 250 -3.81 -28.78 -15.59
C GLU A 250 -2.46 -29.43 -15.29
N ARG A 251 -1.40 -28.61 -15.20
CA ARG A 251 -0.06 -29.11 -14.85
C ARG A 251 0.01 -29.65 -13.43
N SER A 252 -0.63 -29.00 -12.48
CA SER A 252 -0.70 -29.48 -11.09
C SER A 252 -1.30 -30.89 -11.02
N HIS A 253 -2.33 -31.18 -11.82
CA HIS A 253 -2.92 -32.53 -11.89
C HIS A 253 -1.94 -33.54 -12.50
N HIS A 254 -1.22 -33.16 -13.57
CA HIS A 254 -0.29 -34.06 -14.25
C HIS A 254 0.96 -34.41 -13.45
N ILE A 255 1.50 -33.48 -12.63
CA ILE A 255 2.77 -33.70 -11.91
C ILE A 255 2.63 -34.51 -10.61
N GLU A 256 1.39 -34.78 -10.17
CA GLU A 256 1.05 -35.51 -8.94
C GLU A 256 0.23 -36.79 -9.19
N SER A 257 -0.10 -37.07 -10.46
CA SER A 257 -0.71 -38.34 -10.89
C SER A 257 0.37 -39.39 -11.20
#